data_AF-A0A7R8XFU0-F1
#
_entry.id   AF-A0A7R8XFU0-F1
#
_cell.length_a   1.000
_cell.length_b   1.000
_cell.length_c   1.000
_cell.angle_alpha   90.00
_cell.angle_beta   90.00
_cell.angle_gamma   90.00
#
_symmetry.space_group_name_H-M   'P 1'
#
loop_
_entity.id
_entity.type
_entity.pdbx_description
1 polymer ?
#
loop_
_entity_poly.entity_id
_entity_poly.type
_entity_poly.pdbx_seq_one_letter_code
_entity_poly.pdbx_strand_id
1 'polypeptide(L)'
;MGICWAMSEVLITKRAFTILATHFLPLTGLQDLYFNVANYTFEAMEVSAESESSQATPSDDQMPEGRLRYTHKLKKGVTEIKNYGIRMAMLSSLPSSVIHRAMQLAEEIDQRVSFQPPATTNEGIHQNYDRRCYQLVHRLEQLVSHEQLSSAELLQHCTRLKEQFLTVTESSAEES
;
A
#
# COMPACT_ATOMS: atom_id res chain seq x y z
N MET A 1 -1.87 -6.10 18.86
CA MET A 1 -2.74 -5.38 17.90
C MET A 1 -2.88 -3.90 18.24
N GLY A 2 -3.24 -3.52 19.48
CA GLY A 2 -3.55 -2.11 19.80
C GLY A 2 -2.36 -1.14 19.85
N ILE A 3 -1.16 -1.58 20.23
CA ILE A 3 -0.02 -0.65 20.48
C ILE A 3 0.41 0.06 19.20
N CYS A 4 0.65 -0.67 18.10
CA CYS A 4 1.07 -0.05 16.84
C CYS A 4 0.02 0.93 16.32
N TRP A 5 -1.26 0.59 16.42
CA TRP A 5 -2.35 1.47 16.01
C TRP A 5 -2.38 2.75 16.83
N ALA A 6 -2.39 2.64 18.16
CA ALA A 6 -2.40 3.80 19.05
C ALA A 6 -1.15 4.70 18.85
N MET A 7 0.02 4.10 18.65
CA MET A 7 1.23 4.84 18.33
C MET A 7 1.11 5.57 16.98
N SER A 8 0.58 4.90 15.96
CA SER A 8 0.33 5.52 14.66
C SER A 8 -0.65 6.68 14.76
N GLU A 9 -1.74 6.57 15.52
CA GLU A 9 -2.68 7.67 15.75
C GLU A 9 -2.00 8.87 16.41
N VAL A 10 -1.18 8.64 17.44
CA VAL A 10 -0.43 9.72 18.07
C VAL A 10 0.51 10.39 17.08
N LEU A 11 1.21 9.63 16.23
CA LEU A 11 2.11 10.18 15.21
C LEU A 11 1.36 10.96 14.12
N ILE A 12 0.18 10.50 13.71
CA ILE A 12 -0.69 11.15 12.70
C ILE A 12 -1.09 12.56 13.14
N THR A 13 -1.31 12.77 14.44
CA THR A 13 -1.63 14.10 15.00
C THR A 13 -0.45 15.05 15.08
N LYS A 14 0.79 14.57 14.92
CA LYS A 14 1.98 15.42 14.96
C LYS A 14 2.25 16.01 13.57
N ARG A 15 2.74 17.25 13.54
CA ARG A 15 3.24 17.91 12.32
C ARG A 15 4.64 17.42 11.96
N ALA A 16 4.81 16.10 11.83
CA ALA A 16 6.07 15.47 11.49
C ALA A 16 5.89 14.53 10.30
N PHE A 17 6.80 14.62 9.33
CA PHE A 17 6.84 13.66 8.24
C PHE A 17 7.28 12.29 8.79
N THR A 18 6.41 11.29 8.65
CA THR A 18 6.59 9.97 9.26
C THR A 18 6.52 8.89 8.18
N ILE A 19 7.53 8.03 8.12
CA ILE A 19 7.50 6.80 7.34
C ILE A 19 7.41 5.63 8.31
N LEU A 20 6.44 4.74 8.10
CA LEU A 20 6.23 3.56 8.93
C LEU A 20 6.32 2.30 8.07
N ALA A 21 7.40 1.54 8.25
CA ALA A 21 7.54 0.21 7.67
C ALA A 21 6.91 -0.82 8.62
N THR A 22 5.97 -1.62 8.13
CA THR A 22 5.22 -2.58 8.96
C THR A 22 4.90 -3.86 8.19
N HIS A 23 4.83 -4.97 8.90
CA HIS A 23 4.26 -6.24 8.42
C HIS A 23 2.80 -6.42 8.89
N PHE A 24 2.27 -5.43 9.61
CA PHE A 24 0.94 -5.49 10.22
C PHE A 24 -0.13 -4.98 9.26
N LEU A 25 -0.72 -5.89 8.47
CA LEU A 25 -1.74 -5.56 7.46
C LEU A 25 -2.94 -4.75 7.99
N PRO A 26 -3.51 -5.02 9.18
CA PRO A 26 -4.62 -4.21 9.68
C PRO A 26 -4.30 -2.71 9.79
N LEU A 27 -3.03 -2.34 9.95
CA LEU A 27 -2.62 -0.93 10.02
C LEU A 27 -2.86 -0.17 8.71
N THR A 28 -3.00 -0.86 7.58
CA THR A 28 -3.31 -0.22 6.29
C THR A 28 -4.69 0.43 6.30
N GLY A 29 -5.61 -0.02 7.16
CA GLY A 29 -6.93 0.58 7.34
C GLY A 29 -6.89 2.01 7.91
N LEU A 30 -5.76 2.47 8.45
CA LEU A 30 -5.59 3.87 8.86
C LEU A 30 -5.77 4.84 7.69
N GLN A 31 -5.48 4.42 6.46
CA GLN A 31 -5.67 5.26 5.28
C GLN A 31 -7.15 5.62 5.04
N ASP A 32 -8.07 4.75 5.47
CA ASP A 32 -9.51 4.95 5.27
C ASP A 32 -10.09 5.91 6.32
N LEU A 33 -9.44 6.01 7.48
CA LEU A 33 -9.84 6.88 8.59
C LEU A 33 -9.19 8.26 8.54
N TYR A 34 -7.98 8.37 7.99
CA TYR A 34 -7.17 9.58 8.02
C TYR A 34 -6.69 9.98 6.63
N PHE A 35 -7.12 11.15 6.15
CA PHE A 35 -6.80 11.63 4.80
C PHE A 35 -5.32 11.94 4.56
N ASN A 36 -4.55 12.20 5.63
CA ASN A 36 -3.10 12.43 5.60
C ASN A 36 -2.28 11.13 5.62
N VAL A 37 -2.91 9.96 5.68
CA VAL A 37 -2.24 8.66 5.62
C VAL A 37 -2.28 8.13 4.19
N ALA A 38 -1.20 7.48 3.77
CA ALA A 38 -1.12 6.80 2.48
C ALA A 38 -0.29 5.51 2.61
N ASN A 39 -0.82 4.43 2.07
CA ASN A 39 -0.15 3.13 2.04
C ASN A 39 0.73 3.02 0.80
N TYR A 40 1.90 2.44 0.99
CA TYR A 40 2.84 2.10 -0.07
C TYR A 40 3.37 0.69 0.17
N THR A 41 3.63 -0.04 -0.91
CA THR A 41 4.23 -1.37 -0.88
C THR A 41 5.35 -1.45 -1.90
N PHE A 42 6.37 -2.25 -1.62
CA PHE A 42 7.34 -2.62 -2.65
C PHE A 42 6.74 -3.66 -3.58
N GLU A 43 6.87 -3.43 -4.88
CA GLU A 43 6.40 -4.34 -5.91
C GLU A 43 7.26 -5.61 -5.96
N ALA A 44 6.58 -6.75 -5.95
CA ALA A 44 7.12 -8.05 -6.30
C ALA A 44 6.17 -8.72 -7.30
N MET A 45 6.72 -9.61 -8.12
CA MET A 45 5.99 -10.34 -9.15
C MET A 45 6.16 -11.84 -8.91
N GLU A 46 5.07 -12.60 -9.03
CA GLU A 46 5.13 -14.06 -8.99
C GLU A 46 5.65 -14.58 -10.32
N VAL A 47 6.67 -15.43 -10.27
CA VAL A 47 7.27 -16.11 -11.41
C VAL A 47 6.77 -17.55 -11.40
N SER A 48 6.03 -17.92 -12.44
CA SER A 48 5.67 -19.33 -12.70
C SER A 48 6.87 -20.05 -13.32
N ALA A 49 6.98 -21.35 -13.02
CA ALA A 49 8.10 -22.22 -13.42
C ALA A 49 8.30 -22.33 -14.94
N GLU A 50 7.34 -21.88 -15.75
CA GLU A 50 7.38 -21.94 -17.21
C GLU A 50 8.27 -20.85 -17.85
N SER A 51 8.62 -19.80 -17.10
CA SER A 51 9.32 -18.62 -17.64
C SER A 51 10.85 -18.69 -17.58
N GLU A 52 11.43 -19.65 -16.84
CA GLU A 52 12.88 -19.85 -16.73
C GLU A 52 13.30 -21.21 -17.32
N SER A 53 13.00 -21.41 -18.61
CA SER A 53 13.56 -22.51 -19.40
C SER A 53 15.01 -22.24 -19.78
N SER A 54 15.91 -22.17 -18.79
CA SER A 54 17.36 -22.28 -18.99
C SER A 54 18.07 -22.50 -17.64
N GLN A 55 18.49 -23.74 -17.39
CA GLN A 55 19.38 -24.16 -16.29
C GLN A 55 18.74 -24.34 -14.90
N ALA A 56 17.77 -25.25 -14.80
CA ALA A 56 17.60 -26.04 -13.58
C ALA A 56 17.47 -27.52 -13.99
N THR A 57 18.37 -28.36 -13.47
CA THR A 57 18.31 -29.82 -13.62
C THR A 57 16.99 -30.34 -13.06
N PRO A 58 16.31 -31.30 -13.73
CA PRO A 58 15.11 -31.90 -13.19
C PRO A 58 15.53 -32.78 -12.02
N SER A 59 15.23 -32.33 -10.80
CA SER A 59 15.29 -33.15 -9.60
C SER A 59 13.86 -33.31 -9.09
N ASP A 60 13.49 -34.55 -8.74
CA ASP A 60 12.12 -35.03 -8.46
C ASP A 60 11.38 -34.35 -7.30
N ASP A 61 11.96 -33.33 -6.68
CA ASP A 61 11.28 -32.51 -5.69
C ASP A 61 10.57 -31.35 -6.41
N GLN A 62 9.29 -31.54 -6.72
CA GLN A 62 8.41 -30.49 -7.25
C GLN A 62 8.48 -29.25 -6.34
N MET A 63 9.24 -28.24 -6.77
CA MET A 63 9.36 -26.99 -6.04
C MET A 63 7.99 -26.29 -6.10
N PRO A 64 7.45 -25.83 -4.95
CA PRO A 64 6.15 -25.15 -4.94
C PRO A 64 6.18 -23.91 -5.84
N GLU A 65 5.15 -23.77 -6.67
CA GLU A 65 4.93 -22.59 -7.50
C GLU A 65 4.84 -21.32 -6.64
N GLY A 66 5.34 -20.18 -7.15
CA GLY A 66 5.20 -18.89 -6.45
C GLY A 66 6.51 -18.20 -6.03
N ARG A 67 7.60 -18.41 -6.78
CA ARG A 67 8.85 -17.66 -6.60
C ARG A 67 8.60 -16.17 -6.84
N LEU A 68 9.11 -15.31 -5.96
CA LEU A 68 8.98 -13.86 -6.11
C LEU A 68 10.20 -13.24 -6.81
N ARG A 69 9.93 -12.37 -7.79
CA ARG A 69 10.90 -11.44 -8.38
C ARG A 69 10.65 -10.03 -7.84
N TYR A 70 11.66 -9.45 -7.20
CA TYR A 70 11.57 -8.13 -6.58
C TYR A 70 11.98 -7.04 -7.57
N THR A 71 11.14 -6.05 -7.80
CA THR A 71 11.49 -4.91 -8.67
C THR A 71 12.08 -3.74 -7.89
N HIS A 72 11.96 -3.76 -6.57
CA HIS A 72 12.32 -2.67 -5.64
C HIS A 72 11.63 -1.33 -5.96
N LYS A 73 10.55 -1.36 -6.75
CA LYS A 73 9.75 -0.19 -7.05
C LYS A 73 8.70 0.01 -5.96
N LEU A 74 8.64 1.22 -5.41
CA LEU A 74 7.60 1.59 -4.48
C LEU A 74 6.31 1.90 -5.26
N LYS A 75 5.24 1.17 -4.95
CA LYS A 75 3.90 1.38 -5.50
C LYS A 75 2.95 1.87 -4.41
N LYS A 76 2.02 2.75 -4.79
CA LYS A 76 0.93 3.18 -3.90
C LYS A 76 -0.07 2.05 -3.74
N GLY A 77 -0.54 1.81 -2.51
CA GLY A 77 -1.48 0.75 -2.18
C GLY A 77 -0.91 -0.28 -1.20
N VAL A 78 -1.64 -1.37 -1.05
CA VAL A 78 -1.30 -2.52 -0.20
C VAL A 78 -0.91 -3.69 -1.10
N THR A 79 -0.02 -4.57 -0.63
CA THR A 79 0.34 -5.77 -1.38
C THR A 79 -0.84 -6.75 -1.47
N GLU A 80 -1.04 -7.33 -2.65
CA GLU A 80 -2.01 -8.41 -2.88
C GLU A 80 -1.37 -9.80 -2.68
N ILE A 81 -0.04 -9.86 -2.58
CA ILE A 81 0.73 -11.09 -2.46
C ILE A 81 0.52 -11.69 -1.07
N LYS A 82 -0.23 -12.78 -1.02
CA LYS A 82 -0.41 -13.58 0.19
C LYS A 82 0.87 -14.33 0.54
N ASN A 83 1.07 -14.58 1.83
CA ASN A 83 2.18 -15.39 2.34
C ASN A 83 3.56 -14.95 1.85
N TYR A 84 3.76 -13.64 1.65
CA TYR A 84 4.99 -13.05 1.11
C TYR A 84 6.26 -13.57 1.80
N GLY A 85 6.24 -13.67 3.13
CA GLY A 85 7.38 -14.19 3.91
C GLY A 85 7.69 -15.67 3.63
N ILE A 86 6.66 -16.51 3.46
CA ILE A 86 6.85 -17.94 3.12
C ILE A 86 7.36 -18.06 1.69
N ARG A 87 6.83 -17.25 0.76
CA ARG A 87 7.30 -17.18 -0.64
C ARG A 87 8.74 -16.68 -0.74
N MET A 88 9.15 -15.75 0.12
CA MET A 88 10.56 -15.36 0.25
C MET A 88 11.41 -16.54 0.74
N ALA A 89 10.93 -17.29 1.73
CA ALA A 89 11.66 -18.44 2.29
C ALA A 89 11.90 -19.55 1.26
N MET A 90 11.10 -19.66 0.20
CA MET A 90 11.34 -20.61 -0.90
C MET A 90 12.65 -20.34 -1.65
N LEU A 91 13.16 -19.11 -1.62
CA LEU A 91 14.45 -18.76 -2.21
C LEU A 91 15.65 -19.11 -1.30
N SER A 92 15.38 -19.53 -0.07
CA SER A 92 16.41 -19.88 0.91
C SER A 92 16.78 -21.36 0.83
N SER A 93 17.82 -21.77 1.55
CA SER A 93 18.24 -23.17 1.66
C SER A 93 17.40 -24.00 2.64
N LEU A 94 16.15 -23.59 2.91
CA LEU A 94 15.25 -24.33 3.79
C LEU A 94 14.70 -25.59 3.10
N PRO A 95 14.56 -26.71 3.81
CA PRO A 95 13.99 -27.93 3.24
C PRO A 95 12.53 -27.73 2.78
N SER A 96 12.16 -28.34 1.65
CA SER A 96 10.81 -28.27 1.07
C SER A 96 9.71 -28.72 2.05
N SER A 97 10.01 -29.70 2.91
CA SER A 97 9.09 -30.17 3.95
C SER A 97 8.71 -29.07 4.96
N VAL A 98 9.64 -28.17 5.29
CA VAL A 98 9.40 -27.03 6.19
C VAL A 98 8.51 -25.99 5.51
N ILE A 99 8.78 -25.71 4.23
CA ILE A 99 7.99 -24.77 3.43
C ILE A 99 6.54 -25.27 3.31
N HIS A 100 6.33 -26.53 2.94
CA HIS A 100 5.00 -27.12 2.85
C HIS A 100 4.25 -27.06 4.18
N ARG A 101 4.92 -27.40 5.29
CA ARG A 101 4.29 -27.33 6.60
C ARG A 101 3.91 -25.90 6.98
N ALA A 102 4.75 -24.92 6.65
CA ALA A 102 4.46 -23.51 6.88
C ALA A 102 3.24 -23.03 6.07
N MET A 103 3.11 -23.47 4.81
CA MET A 103 1.94 -23.15 3.98
C MET A 103 0.64 -23.74 4.57
N GLN A 104 0.66 -25.00 5.00
CA GLN A 104 -0.49 -25.63 5.66
C GLN A 104 -0.91 -24.87 6.93
N LEU A 105 0.07 -24.50 7.77
CA LEU A 105 -0.21 -23.73 8.98
C LEU A 105 -0.77 -22.34 8.68
N ALA A 106 -0.30 -21.69 7.61
CA ALA A 106 -0.84 -20.40 7.18
C ALA A 106 -2.33 -20.52 6.77
N GLU A 107 -2.69 -21.56 6.00
CA GLU A 107 -4.08 -21.84 5.64
C GLU A 107 -4.96 -22.14 6.87
N GLU A 108 -4.45 -22.94 7.82
CA GLU A 108 -5.16 -23.21 9.08
C GLU A 108 -5.43 -21.92 9.88
N ILE A 109 -4.47 -20.98 9.89
CA ILE A 109 -4.61 -19.69 10.57
C ILE A 109 -5.63 -18.82 9.84
N ASP A 110 -5.53 -18.70 8.52
CA ASP A 110 -6.46 -17.89 7.70
C ASP A 110 -7.91 -18.35 7.88
N GLN A 111 -8.14 -19.67 8.00
CA GLN A 111 -9.47 -20.22 8.27
C GLN A 111 -10.01 -19.85 9.66
N ARG A 112 -9.13 -19.77 10.67
CA ARG A 112 -9.51 -19.41 12.05
C ARG A 112 -9.69 -17.92 12.22
N VAL A 113 -8.96 -17.12 11.45
CA VAL A 113 -8.95 -15.67 11.56
C VAL A 113 -9.72 -15.08 10.39
N SER A 114 -11.03 -14.93 10.55
CA SER A 114 -11.87 -14.13 9.65
C SER A 114 -11.49 -12.65 9.78
N PHE A 115 -10.38 -12.24 9.16
CA PHE A 115 -10.13 -10.82 8.90
C PHE A 115 -11.02 -10.41 7.73
N GLN A 116 -12.18 -9.85 8.06
CA GLN A 116 -12.91 -9.04 7.10
C GLN A 116 -12.19 -7.70 6.98
N PRO A 117 -11.62 -7.33 5.83
CA PRO A 117 -11.32 -5.93 5.58
C PRO A 117 -12.63 -5.14 5.76
N PRO A 118 -12.59 -3.92 6.34
CA PRO A 118 -13.80 -3.12 6.47
C PRO A 118 -14.45 -3.03 5.09
N ALA A 119 -15.71 -3.43 5.00
CA ALA A 119 -16.46 -3.43 3.76
C ALA A 119 -16.36 -2.03 3.14
N THR A 120 -15.88 -1.97 1.89
CA THR A 120 -16.00 -0.78 1.04
C THR A 120 -17.48 -0.52 0.84
N THR A 121 -18.07 0.22 1.76
CA THR A 121 -19.45 0.69 1.70
C THR A 121 -19.52 1.77 0.62
N ASN A 122 -20.69 2.00 0.01
CA ASN A 122 -20.95 2.99 -1.04
C ASN A 122 -20.58 4.47 -0.68
N GLU A 123 -19.94 4.70 0.46
CA GLU A 123 -19.37 5.98 0.94
C GLU A 123 -18.09 6.38 0.20
N GLY A 124 -17.51 5.51 -0.65
CA GLY A 124 -16.23 5.75 -1.32
C GLY A 124 -16.16 7.03 -2.17
N ILE A 125 -17.29 7.48 -2.75
CA ILE A 125 -17.33 8.73 -3.54
C ILE A 125 -17.17 9.95 -2.64
N HIS A 126 -17.90 10.01 -1.52
CA HIS A 126 -17.82 11.10 -0.56
C HIS A 126 -16.45 11.13 0.14
N GLN A 127 -15.92 9.97 0.51
CA GLN A 127 -14.59 9.84 1.11
C GLN A 127 -13.47 10.34 0.16
N ASN A 128 -13.60 10.09 -1.14
CA ASN A 128 -12.63 10.57 -2.13
C ASN A 128 -12.67 12.10 -2.29
N TYR A 129 -13.86 12.71 -2.27
CA TYR A 129 -14.00 14.16 -2.32
C TYR A 129 -13.41 14.83 -1.07
N ASP A 130 -13.75 14.31 0.11
CA ASP A 130 -13.25 14.84 1.39
C ASP A 130 -11.72 14.75 1.48
N ARG A 131 -11.14 13.63 1.02
CA ARG A 131 -9.69 13.46 0.93
C ARG A 131 -9.02 14.49 0.02
N ARG A 132 -9.66 14.84 -1.09
CA ARG A 132 -9.15 15.87 -2.02
C ARG A 132 -9.24 17.27 -1.42
N CYS A 133 -10.35 17.59 -0.76
CA CYS A 133 -10.51 18.83 -0.01
C CYS A 133 -9.42 18.97 1.06
N TYR A 134 -9.17 17.90 1.82
CA TYR A 134 -8.10 17.86 2.82
C TYR A 134 -6.71 18.10 2.20
N GLN A 135 -6.40 17.44 1.08
CA GLN A 135 -5.11 17.63 0.39
C GLN A 135 -4.94 19.05 -0.15
N LEU A 136 -6.01 19.67 -0.65
CA LEU A 136 -6.00 21.06 -1.12
C LEU A 136 -5.71 22.01 0.05
N VAL A 137 -6.46 21.88 1.15
CA VAL A 137 -6.25 22.70 2.36
C VAL A 137 -4.82 22.56 2.87
N HIS A 138 -4.30 21.33 2.97
CA HIS A 138 -2.93 21.10 3.44
C HIS A 138 -1.88 21.78 2.55
N ARG A 139 -2.04 21.71 1.22
CA ARG A 139 -1.13 22.39 0.29
C ARG A 139 -1.22 23.91 0.39
N LEU A 140 -2.41 24.45 0.63
CA LEU A 140 -2.60 25.89 0.87
C LEU A 140 -1.93 26.33 2.17
N GLU A 141 -2.08 25.57 3.26
CA GLU A 141 -1.38 25.85 4.53
C GLU A 141 0.14 25.80 4.39
N GLN A 142 0.67 24.84 3.62
CA GLN A 142 2.10 24.76 3.31
C GLN A 142 2.59 26.00 2.57
N LEU A 143 1.81 26.52 1.61
CA LEU A 143 2.15 27.73 0.88
C LEU A 143 2.20 28.96 1.79
N VAL A 144 1.22 29.10 2.68
CA VAL A 144 1.17 30.21 3.65
C VAL A 144 2.33 30.13 4.65
N SER A 145 2.75 28.92 5.02
CA SER A 145 3.82 28.71 6.00
C SER A 145 5.24 28.93 5.45
N HIS A 146 5.42 28.95 4.13
CA HIS A 146 6.73 29.02 3.46
C HIS A 146 7.01 30.40 2.79
N GLU A 147 6.42 31.49 3.29
CA GLU A 147 6.47 32.83 2.67
C GLU A 147 7.88 33.38 2.36
N GLN A 148 8.30 33.17 1.11
CA GLN A 148 9.14 34.07 0.29
C GLN A 148 8.71 34.01 -1.19
N LEU A 149 7.40 34.00 -1.49
CA LEU A 149 6.91 34.00 -2.88
C LEU A 149 6.33 35.36 -3.26
N SER A 150 6.61 35.80 -4.49
CA SER A 150 6.02 37.00 -5.05
C SER A 150 4.52 36.81 -5.32
N SER A 151 3.76 37.91 -5.35
CA SER A 151 2.32 37.87 -5.61
C SER A 151 1.95 37.20 -6.93
N ALA A 152 2.82 37.24 -7.95
CA ALA A 152 2.59 36.58 -9.23
C ALA A 152 2.76 35.06 -9.15
N GLU A 153 3.78 34.59 -8.43
CA GLU A 153 4.04 33.16 -8.23
C GLU A 153 2.96 32.50 -7.36
N LEU A 154 2.44 33.22 -6.35
CA LEU A 154 1.31 32.77 -5.54
C LEU A 154 0.05 32.55 -6.39
N LEU A 155 -0.29 33.51 -7.25
CA LEU A 155 -1.44 33.38 -8.16
C LEU A 155 -1.26 32.21 -9.13
N GLN A 156 -0.07 32.05 -9.71
CA GLN A 156 0.23 30.92 -10.59
C GLN A 156 0.08 29.58 -9.85
N HIS A 157 0.57 29.50 -8.61
CA HIS A 157 0.51 28.28 -7.80
C HIS A 157 -0.93 27.94 -7.37
N CYS A 158 -1.73 28.93 -6.97
CA CYS A 158 -3.15 28.76 -6.66
C CYS A 158 -3.96 28.34 -7.89
N THR A 159 -3.67 28.91 -9.05
CA THR A 159 -4.35 28.55 -10.31
C THR A 159 -4.05 27.09 -10.68
N ARG A 160 -2.80 26.67 -10.56
CA ARG A 160 -2.40 25.27 -10.78
C ARG A 160 -3.06 24.31 -9.77
N LEU A 161 -3.14 24.69 -8.49
CA LEU A 161 -3.82 23.86 -7.49
C LEU A 161 -5.32 23.73 -7.80
N LYS A 162 -5.96 24.81 -8.26
CA LYS A 162 -7.35 24.79 -8.71
C LYS A 162 -7.54 23.87 -9.92
N GLU A 163 -6.68 23.97 -10.93
CA GLU A 163 -6.74 23.09 -12.11
C GLU A 163 -6.57 21.62 -11.73
N GLN A 164 -5.59 21.28 -10.89
CA GLN A 164 -5.39 19.92 -10.38
C GLN A 164 -6.61 19.39 -9.60
N PHE A 165 -7.29 20.27 -8.86
CA PHE A 165 -8.52 19.90 -8.17
C PHE A 165 -9.71 19.74 -9.13
N LEU A 166 -9.74 20.37 -10.30
CA LEU A 166 -10.86 20.28 -11.23
C LEU A 166 -10.71 19.13 -12.24
N THR A 167 -9.50 18.92 -12.79
CA THR A 167 -9.25 17.89 -13.83
C THR A 167 -9.54 16.46 -13.37
N VAL A 168 -9.32 16.18 -12.09
CA VAL A 168 -9.61 14.84 -11.51
C VAL A 168 -11.10 14.67 -11.22
N THR A 169 -11.90 15.74 -11.16
CA THR A 169 -13.36 15.64 -11.01
C THR A 169 -14.03 15.21 -12.31
N GLU A 170 -13.49 15.63 -13.46
CA GLU A 170 -14.04 15.31 -14.79
C GLU A 170 -13.77 13.84 -15.18
N SER A 171 -12.55 13.33 -14.90
CA SER A 171 -12.20 11.92 -15.15
C SER A 171 -13.03 10.90 -14.36
N SER A 172 -13.53 11.25 -13.16
CA SER A 172 -14.39 10.35 -12.37
C SER A 172 -15.87 10.43 -12.76
N ALA A 173 -16.28 11.43 -13.55
CA ALA A 173 -17.66 11.56 -14.03
C ALA A 173 -17.92 10.76 -15.32
N GLU A 174 -16.86 10.36 -16.04
CA GLU A 174 -16.95 9.61 -17.32
C GLU A 174 -16.91 8.07 -17.15
N GLU A 175 -16.63 7.56 -15.95
CA GLU A 175 -16.63 6.11 -15.64
C GLU A 175 -17.92 5.62 -14.94
N SER A 176 -19.00 6.41 -14.96
CA SER A 176 -20.32 6.04 -14.40
C SER A 176 -21.36 5.75 -15.48
#